data_AF-A2FMC2-F1
#
_entry.id   AF-A2FMC2-F1
#
_cell.length_a   1.000
_cell.length_b   1.000
_cell.length_c   1.000
_cell.angle_alpha   90.00
_cell.angle_beta   90.00
_cell.angle_gamma   90.00
#
_symmetry.space_group_name_H-M   'P 1'
#
loop_
_entity.id
_entity.type
_entity.pdbx_description
1 polymer ?
#
loop_
_entity_poly.entity_id
_entity_poly.type
_entity_poly.pdbx_seq_one_letter_code
_entity_poly.pdbx_strand_id
1 'polypeptide(L)' 'MQTALHHAARYNSKETATLLISHGANINEKDKVGKTAFHIAKSQNHKEMLTLLISHGSYIN' A
#
# COMPACT_ATOMS: atom_id res chain seq x y z
N MET A 1 -10.91 3.51 7.94
CA MET A 1 -11.32 2.11 7.70
C MET A 1 -10.13 1.39 7.08
N GLN A 2 -9.84 0.12 7.38
CA GLN A 2 -8.73 -0.57 6.68
C GLN A 2 -9.21 -1.06 5.32
N THR A 3 -8.44 -0.79 4.27
CA THR A 3 -8.71 -1.29 2.91
C THR A 3 -7.93 -2.57 2.64
N ALA A 4 -8.29 -3.28 1.57
CA ALA A 4 -7.53 -4.43 1.10
C ALA A 4 -6.03 -4.10 0.91
N LEU A 5 -5.70 -2.88 0.46
CA LEU A 5 -4.30 -2.45 0.28
C LEU A 5 -3.56 -2.27 1.61
N HIS A 6 -4.24 -1.84 2.68
CA HIS A 6 -3.64 -1.80 4.03
C HIS A 6 -3.30 -3.21 4.53
N HIS A 7 -4.17 -4.18 4.27
CA HIS A 7 -3.90 -5.58 4.62
C HIS A 7 -2.78 -6.17 3.78
N ALA A 8 -2.78 -5.95 2.45
CA ALA A 8 -1.70 -6.39 1.58
C ALA A 8 -0.33 -5.82 2.04
N ALA A 9 -0.28 -4.54 2.40
CA ALA A 9 0.92 -3.92 2.96
C ALA A 9 1.33 -4.50 4.32
N ARG A 10 0.34 -4.85 5.17
CA ARG A 10 0.58 -5.48 6.48
C ARG A 10 1.20 -6.87 6.33
N TYR A 11 0.84 -7.64 5.32
CA TYR A 11 1.33 -9.00 5.12
C TYR A 11 2.40 -9.13 4.03
N ASN A 12 2.95 -7.99 3.57
CA ASN A 12 3.92 -7.94 2.46
C ASN A 12 3.43 -8.70 1.20
N SER A 13 2.13 -8.74 0.95
CA SER A 13 1.50 -9.47 -0.17
C SER A 13 1.57 -8.64 -1.44
N LYS A 14 2.72 -8.67 -2.12
CA LYS A 14 3.03 -7.79 -3.27
C LYS A 14 2.10 -8.04 -4.45
N GLU A 15 1.84 -9.29 -4.80
CA GLU A 15 1.02 -9.67 -5.95
C GLU A 15 -0.41 -9.15 -5.76
N THR A 16 -0.95 -9.30 -4.55
CA THR A 16 -2.24 -8.75 -4.16
C THR A 16 -2.23 -7.22 -4.21
N ALA A 17 -1.17 -6.57 -3.72
CA ALA A 17 -1.06 -5.11 -3.78
C ALA A 17 -1.01 -4.60 -5.23
N THR A 18 -0.24 -5.25 -6.12
CA THR A 18 -0.20 -4.92 -7.56
C THR A 18 -1.56 -5.05 -8.20
N LEU A 19 -2.27 -6.16 -7.96
CA LEU A 19 -3.61 -6.38 -8.51
C LEU A 19 -4.60 -5.33 -8.03
N LEU A 20 -4.58 -4.99 -6.74
CA LEU A 20 -5.45 -3.96 -6.19
C LEU A 20 -5.17 -2.59 -6.83
N ILE A 21 -3.90 -2.22 -6.97
CA ILE A 21 -3.50 -0.95 -7.59
C ILE A 21 -3.89 -0.92 -9.07
N SER A 22 -3.69 -2.01 -9.81
CA SER A 22 -4.09 -2.09 -11.24
C SER A 22 -5.60 -1.98 -11.43
N HIS A 23 -6.39 -2.38 -10.43
CA HIS A 23 -7.85 -2.19 -10.40
C HIS A 23 -8.29 -0.86 -9.79
N GLY A 24 -7.38 0.09 -9.58
CA GLY A 24 -7.71 1.46 -9.15
C GLY A 24 -7.86 1.63 -7.64
N ALA A 25 -7.30 0.74 -6.82
CA ALA A 25 -7.28 0.96 -5.38
C ALA A 25 -6.54 2.27 -5.04
N ASN A 26 -7.17 3.11 -4.22
CA ASN A 26 -6.57 4.36 -3.77
C ASN A 26 -5.35 4.09 -2.86
N ILE A 27 -4.15 4.35 -3.38
CA ILE A 27 -2.88 4.17 -2.66
C ILE A 27 -2.71 5.12 -1.47
N ASN A 28 -3.40 6.26 -1.51
CA ASN A 28 -3.34 7.32 -0.50
C ASN A 28 -4.47 7.24 0.53
N GLU A 29 -5.33 6.22 0.45
CA GLU A 29 -6.41 6.02 1.40
C GLU A 29 -5.86 5.87 2.82
N LYS A 30 -6.48 6.55 3.78
CA LYS A 30 -6.07 6.54 5.19
C LYS A 30 -6.97 5.62 6.01
N ASP A 31 -6.37 4.83 6.89
CA ASP A 31 -7.10 4.04 7.86
C ASP A 31 -7.67 4.90 9.00
N LYS A 32 -8.29 4.24 10.00
CA LYS A 32 -8.93 4.96 11.13
C LYS A 32 -7.94 5.76 11.98
N VAL A 33 -6.65 5.49 11.89
CA VAL A 33 -5.59 6.19 12.64
C VAL A 33 -4.75 7.09 11.72
N GLY A 34 -5.22 7.35 10.51
CA GLY A 34 -4.55 8.24 9.56
C GLY A 34 -3.36 7.60 8.82
N LYS A 35 -3.15 6.28 8.95
CA LYS A 35 -2.06 5.57 8.27
C LYS A 35 -2.49 5.11 6.89
N THR A 36 -1.61 5.24 5.91
CA THR A 36 -1.77 4.65 4.58
C THR A 36 -1.11 3.28 4.51
N ALA A 37 -1.32 2.54 3.41
CA ALA A 37 -0.59 1.30 3.13
C ALA A 37 0.94 1.47 3.23
N PHE A 38 1.47 2.62 2.77
CA PHE A 38 2.89 2.95 2.87
C PHE A 38 3.38 3.04 4.32
N HIS A 39 2.63 3.71 5.20
CA HIS A 39 2.99 3.82 6.62
C HIS A 39 3.04 2.45 7.30
N ILE A 40 2.09 1.57 6.96
CA ILE A 40 2.07 0.19 7.47
C ILE A 40 3.31 -0.58 7.01
N ALA A 41 3.59 -0.59 5.71
CA ALA A 41 4.77 -1.27 5.14
C ALA A 41 6.08 -0.74 5.75
N LYS A 42 6.18 0.58 5.95
CA LYS A 42 7.35 1.24 6.57
C LYS A 42 7.55 0.79 8.01
N SER A 43 6.48 0.75 8.81
CA SER A 43 6.55 0.33 10.22
C SER A 43 6.97 -1.14 10.40
N GLN A 44 6.77 -1.97 9.38
CA GLN A 44 7.15 -3.38 9.37
C GLN A 44 8.44 -3.67 8.59
N ASN A 45 9.12 -2.63 8.08
CA ASN A 45 10.34 -2.75 7.29
C ASN A 45 10.18 -3.61 6.02
N HIS A 46 8.99 -3.59 5.39
CA HIS A 46 8.70 -4.32 4.15
C HIS A 46 9.26 -3.56 2.93
N LYS A 47 10.58 -3.64 2.74
CA LYS A 47 11.31 -2.86 1.71
C LYS A 47 10.75 -3.01 0.31
N GLU A 48 10.41 -4.23 -0.12
CA GLU A 48 9.89 -4.46 -1.46
C GLU A 48 8.48 -3.89 -1.66
N MET A 49 7.62 -4.03 -0.65
CA MET A 49 6.30 -3.38 -0.65
C MET A 49 6.43 -1.86 -0.69
N LEU A 50 7.41 -1.28 0.01
CA LEU A 50 7.69 0.16 -0.08
C LEU A 50 8.10 0.56 -1.48
N THR A 51 9.00 -0.19 -2.13
CA THR A 51 9.40 0.05 -3.52
C THR A 51 8.19 0.00 -4.47
N LEU A 52 7.33 -1.01 -4.31
CA LEU A 52 6.11 -1.15 -5.11
C LEU A 52 5.18 0.05 -4.93
N LEU A 53 4.91 0.45 -3.69
CA LEU A 53 4.02 1.57 -3.39
C LEU A 53 4.62 2.91 -3.85
N ILE A 54 5.93 3.12 -3.72
CA ILE A 54 6.62 4.32 -4.23
C ILE A 54 6.50 4.37 -5.75
N SER A 55 6.81 3.26 -6.44
CA SER A 55 6.78 3.20 -7.90
C SER A 55 5.40 3.55 -8.48
N HIS A 56 4.33 3.11 -7.83
CA HIS A 56 2.96 3.40 -8.28
C HIS A 56 2.47 4.76 -7.80
N GLY A 57 2.91 5.23 -6.63
CA GLY A 57 2.57 6.56 -6.12
C GLY A 57 3.24 7.69 -6.91
N SER A 58 4.46 7.48 -7.40
CA SER A 58 5.17 8.45 -8.25
C SER A 58 4.62 8.54 -9.67
N TYR A 59 3.88 7.53 -10.15
CA TYR A 59 3.31 7.50 -11.49
C TYR A 59 1.96 8.25 -11.59
N ILE A 60 1.38 8.63 -10.45
CA ILE A 60 0.02 9.22 -10.36
C ILE A 60 0.07 10.75 -10.14
N ASN A 61 1.25 11.39 -10.19
CA ASN A 61 1.40 12.84 -9.98
C ASN A 61 1.81 13.59 -11.25
#